data_AF-A0A382U6I4-F1
#
_entry.id   AF-A0A382U6I4-F1
#
_cell.length_a   1.000
_cell.length_b   1.000
_cell.length_c   1.000
_cell.angle_alpha   90.00
_cell.angle_beta   90.00
_cell.angle_gamma   90.00
#
_symmetry.space_group_name_H-M   'P 1'
#
loop_
_entity.id
_entity.type
_entity.pdbx_description
1 polymer ?
#
loop_
_entity_poly.entity_id
_entity_poly.type
_entity_poly.pdbx_seq_one_letter_code
_entity_poly.pdbx_strand_id
1 'polypeptide(L)'
;LHGGAGRRGSMDTKKSYRAYFRKAYGDGRVDHPIIPEAEIEDFDKLVLRANANDRSPHGANIRDQVIRDVHADMGALAASGSWCVLLINSASRGVYNVTERMDEEFFASHLGPGKFDIMKTGETVLSGSREGWDDLRRFILSTDFSDDANFEELSKRVDIEDFTSYIIVNLCLQNFDWPHNNWYAGRRVPDGKWIFLCWDSEWGLGYRHPGLGDAPYGPEVDPYAFMDSGGAYGRGLTRMLFFALIDNPGYCEYYQQEVRKHLNGALATKNIMRHIHRHRDTIASDIELEYKARGY
;
A
#
# COMPACT_ATOMS: atom_id res chain seq x y z
N LEU A 1 7.76 8.67 -15.90
CA LEU A 1 8.41 8.36 -14.60
C LEU A 1 7.37 8.32 -13.49
N HIS A 2 7.53 7.42 -12.52
CA HIS A 2 6.67 7.23 -11.36
C HIS A 2 7.42 7.56 -10.05
N GLY A 3 6.69 7.88 -8.98
CA GLY A 3 7.21 8.07 -7.62
C GLY A 3 7.59 9.52 -7.27
N GLY A 4 8.09 9.72 -6.05
CA GLY A 4 8.60 11.00 -5.55
C GLY A 4 10.13 11.09 -5.66
N ALA A 5 10.82 10.67 -4.59
CA ALA A 5 12.27 10.66 -4.49
C ALA A 5 12.94 9.82 -5.60
N GLY A 6 12.37 8.66 -5.93
CA GLY A 6 12.88 7.76 -6.97
C GLY A 6 12.92 8.36 -8.40
N ARG A 7 12.29 9.52 -8.64
CA ARG A 7 12.45 10.26 -9.91
C ARG A 7 13.77 11.04 -9.98
N ARG A 8 14.30 11.48 -8.84
CA ARG A 8 15.53 12.30 -8.74
C ARG A 8 16.77 11.46 -9.02
N GLY A 9 17.86 12.08 -9.52
CA GLY A 9 19.13 11.41 -9.87
C GLY A 9 19.40 11.31 -11.38
N SER A 10 20.61 10.88 -11.77
CA SER A 10 21.08 10.81 -13.17
C SER A 10 20.34 9.75 -14.01
N MET A 11 20.68 9.68 -15.31
CA MET A 11 20.18 8.64 -16.22
C MET A 11 20.54 7.20 -15.79
N ASP A 12 21.55 7.03 -14.94
CA ASP A 12 22.02 5.72 -14.45
C ASP A 12 21.21 5.21 -13.24
N THR A 13 20.39 6.09 -12.66
CA THR A 13 19.50 5.72 -11.56
C THR A 13 18.36 4.86 -12.10
N LYS A 14 18.16 3.67 -11.53
CA LYS A 14 16.98 2.84 -11.78
C LYS A 14 15.71 3.60 -11.37
N LYS A 15 14.86 3.93 -12.33
CA LYS A 15 13.62 4.71 -12.09
C LYS A 15 12.40 3.81 -12.16
N SER A 16 11.37 4.13 -11.39
CA SER A 16 10.04 3.54 -11.59
C SER A 16 9.32 4.20 -12.76
N TYR A 17 8.46 3.44 -13.46
CA TYR A 17 7.69 3.90 -14.62
C TYR A 17 6.19 3.69 -14.43
N ARG A 18 5.41 4.45 -15.20
CA ARG A 18 4.01 4.12 -15.50
C ARG A 18 3.95 3.83 -16.98
N ALA A 19 3.54 2.63 -17.35
CA ALA A 19 3.28 2.25 -18.73
C ALA A 19 1.80 2.52 -19.01
N TYR A 20 1.50 3.33 -20.02
CA TYR A 20 0.14 3.60 -20.47
C TYR A 20 -0.03 2.98 -21.85
N PHE A 21 -1.02 2.11 -22.00
CA PHE A 21 -1.43 1.61 -23.31
C PHE A 21 -2.31 2.67 -23.96
N ARG A 22 -1.96 3.13 -25.16
CA ARG A 22 -2.61 4.28 -25.79
C ARG A 22 -2.97 3.92 -27.22
N LYS A 23 -4.21 4.27 -27.60
CA LYS A 23 -4.74 4.09 -28.95
C LYS A 23 -3.86 4.69 -30.07
N ALA A 24 -3.04 5.69 -29.75
CA ALA A 24 -2.09 6.29 -30.68
C ALA A 24 -0.91 5.36 -31.07
N TYR A 25 -0.65 4.30 -30.31
CA TYR A 25 0.47 3.38 -30.50
C TYR A 25 0.04 1.92 -30.68
N GLY A 26 -1.25 1.65 -30.86
CA GLY A 26 -1.83 0.30 -30.92
C GLY A 26 -3.08 0.20 -30.07
N ASP A 27 -3.32 -0.96 -29.46
CA ASP A 27 -4.46 -1.14 -28.58
C ASP A 27 -4.37 -0.24 -27.34
N GLY A 28 -5.53 0.29 -26.92
CA GLY A 28 -5.62 1.17 -25.75
C GLY A 28 -5.48 0.44 -24.41
N ARG A 29 -5.41 -0.88 -24.46
CA ARG A 29 -5.34 -1.81 -23.33
C ARG A 29 -4.55 -3.03 -23.75
N VAL A 30 -4.09 -3.80 -22.79
CA VAL A 30 -3.49 -5.12 -23.01
C VAL A 30 -4.38 -6.17 -22.38
N ASP A 31 -4.79 -7.14 -23.18
CA ASP A 31 -5.59 -8.30 -22.78
C ASP A 31 -4.66 -9.51 -22.63
N HIS A 32 -3.99 -9.57 -21.48
CA HIS A 32 -3.03 -10.62 -21.13
C HIS A 32 -2.84 -10.67 -19.60
N PRO A 33 -2.69 -11.86 -18.99
CA PRO A 33 -2.44 -12.02 -17.56
C PRO A 33 -1.00 -11.58 -17.18
N ILE A 34 -0.69 -10.29 -17.33
CA ILE A 34 0.61 -9.71 -16.98
C ILE A 34 0.85 -9.79 -15.47
N ILE A 35 -0.23 -9.71 -14.68
CA ILE A 35 -0.23 -9.93 -13.25
C ILE A 35 -1.23 -11.07 -12.98
N PRO A 36 -0.81 -12.34 -13.07
CA PRO A 36 -1.71 -13.48 -12.92
C PRO A 36 -2.50 -13.46 -11.61
N GLU A 37 -1.85 -13.02 -10.52
CA GLU A 37 -2.45 -12.91 -9.19
C GLU A 37 -3.51 -11.80 -9.06
N ALA A 38 -3.69 -10.94 -10.07
CA ALA A 38 -4.77 -9.96 -10.08
C ALA A 38 -6.12 -10.59 -10.46
N GLU A 39 -6.12 -11.79 -11.08
CA GLU A 39 -7.31 -12.39 -11.73
C GLU A 39 -8.01 -11.44 -12.72
N ILE A 40 -7.24 -10.47 -13.23
CA ILE A 40 -7.62 -9.49 -14.25
C ILE A 40 -6.60 -9.61 -15.38
N GLU A 41 -7.10 -9.66 -16.60
CA GLU A 41 -6.26 -9.78 -17.80
C GLU A 41 -6.23 -8.48 -18.61
N ASP A 42 -7.14 -7.55 -18.36
CA ASP A 42 -7.33 -6.35 -19.16
C ASP A 42 -6.82 -5.07 -18.47
N PHE A 43 -5.67 -4.54 -18.89
CA PHE A 43 -5.03 -3.37 -18.28
C PHE A 43 -4.85 -2.21 -19.27
N ASP A 44 -5.26 -0.99 -18.88
CA ASP A 44 -4.94 0.24 -19.62
C ASP A 44 -3.62 0.91 -19.18
N LYS A 45 -3.12 0.54 -17.99
CA LYS A 45 -1.82 0.94 -17.48
C LYS A 45 -1.26 -0.02 -16.45
N LEU A 46 0.06 0.07 -16.25
CA LEU A 46 0.80 -0.64 -15.22
C LEU A 46 1.79 0.30 -14.54
N VAL A 47 2.11 0.03 -13.27
CA VAL A 47 3.25 0.63 -12.59
C VAL A 47 4.41 -0.36 -12.61
N LEU A 48 5.56 0.08 -13.11
CA LEU A 48 6.81 -0.69 -13.07
C LEU A 48 7.64 -0.11 -11.93
N ARG A 49 7.59 -0.73 -10.75
CA ARG A 49 8.30 -0.27 -9.55
C ARG A 49 9.74 -0.77 -9.55
N ALA A 50 10.67 0.16 -9.38
CA ALA A 50 12.10 -0.10 -9.24
C ALA A 50 12.53 -0.48 -7.82
N ASN A 51 11.61 -0.42 -6.84
CA ASN A 51 11.84 -0.69 -5.42
C ASN A 51 13.04 0.10 -4.86
N ALA A 52 13.05 1.41 -5.14
CA ALA A 52 14.24 2.24 -5.03
C ALA A 52 14.70 2.51 -3.60
N ASN A 53 13.79 2.49 -2.59
CA ASN A 53 14.20 2.56 -1.19
C ASN A 53 14.56 1.17 -0.66
N ASP A 54 13.90 0.11 -1.12
CA ASP A 54 14.19 -1.28 -0.70
C ASP A 54 15.38 -1.92 -1.42
N ARG A 55 16.36 -1.13 -1.86
CA ARG A 55 17.58 -1.62 -2.54
C ARG A 55 18.81 -1.53 -1.65
N SER A 56 19.87 -2.20 -2.09
CA SER A 56 21.21 -2.29 -1.47
C SER A 56 21.72 -1.03 -0.73
N PRO A 57 22.49 -1.15 0.38
CA PRO A 57 23.01 -2.40 0.97
C PRO A 57 22.26 -2.90 2.23
N HIS A 58 20.94 -2.70 2.35
CA HIS A 58 20.09 -3.43 3.35
C HIS A 58 18.67 -3.74 2.83
N GLY A 59 18.44 -3.53 1.54
CA GLY A 59 17.16 -3.74 0.88
C GLY A 59 16.91 -5.19 0.47
N ALA A 60 15.64 -5.60 0.49
CA ALA A 60 15.18 -6.92 0.06
C ALA A 60 14.54 -6.92 -1.33
N ASN A 61 14.31 -5.74 -1.92
CA ASN A 61 13.59 -5.49 -3.18
C ASN A 61 12.13 -5.98 -3.22
N ILE A 62 11.58 -6.57 -2.17
CA ILE A 62 10.28 -7.29 -2.19
C ILE A 62 9.28 -6.82 -1.13
N ARG A 63 9.69 -5.95 -0.20
CA ARG A 63 8.91 -5.65 1.02
C ARG A 63 7.51 -5.12 0.72
N ASP A 64 7.38 -4.18 -0.22
CA ASP A 64 6.09 -3.62 -0.62
C ASP A 64 5.11 -4.69 -1.12
N GLN A 65 5.56 -5.56 -2.03
CA GLN A 65 4.72 -6.64 -2.57
C GLN A 65 4.32 -7.63 -1.47
N VAL A 66 5.27 -8.04 -0.62
CA VAL A 66 4.99 -8.94 0.52
C VAL A 66 3.93 -8.34 1.45
N ILE A 67 4.01 -7.04 1.77
CA ILE A 67 3.04 -6.39 2.66
C ILE A 67 1.66 -6.29 1.99
N ARG A 68 1.60 -6.01 0.68
CA ARG A 68 0.33 -6.02 -0.07
C ARG A 68 -0.32 -7.41 -0.10
N ASP A 69 0.47 -8.47 -0.29
CA ASP A 69 -0.05 -9.83 -0.29
C ASP A 69 -0.51 -10.29 1.10
N VAL A 70 0.18 -9.87 2.16
CA VAL A 70 -0.27 -10.10 3.54
C VAL A 70 -1.59 -9.36 3.81
N HIS A 71 -1.74 -8.12 3.31
CA HIS A 71 -2.99 -7.38 3.41
C HIS A 71 -4.13 -8.09 2.67
N ALA A 72 -3.86 -8.64 1.47
CA ALA A 72 -4.82 -9.45 0.73
C ALA A 72 -5.22 -10.74 1.48
N ASP A 73 -4.25 -11.44 2.10
CA ASP A 73 -4.51 -12.61 2.95
C ASP A 73 -5.38 -12.27 4.19
N MET A 74 -5.46 -11.00 4.58
CA MET A 74 -6.35 -10.51 5.64
C MET A 74 -7.77 -10.22 5.15
N GLY A 75 -8.05 -10.39 3.85
CA GLY A 75 -9.36 -10.16 3.23
C GLY A 75 -9.52 -8.77 2.60
N ALA A 76 -8.49 -7.93 2.65
CA ALA A 76 -8.56 -6.57 2.13
C ALA A 76 -8.31 -6.52 0.61
N LEU A 77 -8.84 -5.49 -0.04
CA LEU A 77 -8.46 -5.18 -1.41
C LEU A 77 -7.01 -4.66 -1.42
N ALA A 78 -6.15 -5.29 -2.21
CA ALA A 78 -4.77 -4.86 -2.39
C ALA A 78 -4.41 -4.87 -3.88
N ALA A 79 -3.52 -3.98 -4.30
CA ALA A 79 -2.94 -4.09 -5.62
C ALA A 79 -2.11 -5.38 -5.70
N SER A 80 -2.35 -6.19 -6.73
CA SER A 80 -1.53 -7.34 -7.07
C SER A 80 -0.26 -6.90 -7.80
N GLY A 81 0.72 -7.79 -7.85
CA GLY A 81 1.90 -7.54 -8.67
C GLY A 81 2.73 -8.79 -8.92
N SER A 82 3.46 -8.72 -10.03
CA SER A 82 4.36 -9.76 -10.53
C SER A 82 5.77 -9.18 -10.73
N TRP A 83 6.68 -9.97 -11.30
CA TRP A 83 8.07 -9.59 -11.51
C TRP A 83 8.48 -9.71 -12.97
N CYS A 84 9.31 -8.78 -13.44
CA CYS A 84 9.90 -8.86 -14.76
C CYS A 84 11.32 -8.28 -14.79
N VAL A 85 12.10 -8.66 -15.80
CA VAL A 85 13.30 -7.91 -16.21
C VAL A 85 12.88 -6.90 -17.26
N LEU A 86 13.01 -5.61 -16.94
CA LEU A 86 12.63 -4.54 -17.87
C LEU A 86 13.75 -4.27 -18.86
N LEU A 87 13.44 -4.36 -20.16
CA LEU A 87 14.33 -3.93 -21.23
C LEU A 87 13.83 -2.59 -21.82
N ILE A 88 14.72 -1.62 -21.97
CA ILE A 88 14.44 -0.36 -22.70
C ILE A 88 15.49 -0.20 -23.79
N ASN A 89 15.06 -0.15 -25.05
CA ASN A 89 15.94 -0.17 -26.23
C ASN A 89 16.92 -1.35 -26.19
N SER A 90 16.41 -2.54 -25.86
CA SER A 90 17.16 -3.79 -25.70
C SER A 90 18.23 -3.79 -24.59
N ALA A 91 18.32 -2.73 -23.79
CA ALA A 91 19.19 -2.66 -22.63
C ALA A 91 18.42 -2.97 -21.35
N SER A 92 18.96 -3.89 -20.53
CA SER A 92 18.37 -4.23 -19.24
C SER A 92 18.40 -3.06 -18.28
N ARG A 93 17.28 -2.85 -17.59
CA ARG A 93 17.12 -1.92 -16.47
C ARG A 93 17.08 -2.65 -15.12
N GLY A 94 17.13 -3.98 -15.13
CA GLY A 94 17.07 -4.84 -13.96
C GLY A 94 15.66 -5.36 -13.67
N VAL A 95 15.49 -5.87 -12.46
CA VAL A 95 14.24 -6.46 -11.94
C VAL A 95 13.25 -5.38 -11.56
N TYR A 96 11.99 -5.50 -11.97
CA TYR A 96 10.91 -4.59 -11.61
C TYR A 96 9.73 -5.37 -11.05
N ASN A 97 9.07 -4.80 -10.05
CA ASN A 97 7.73 -5.24 -9.67
C ASN A 97 6.72 -4.57 -10.60
N VAL A 98 6.00 -5.38 -11.38
CA VAL A 98 4.88 -4.94 -12.22
C VAL A 98 3.64 -5.00 -11.35
N THR A 99 3.02 -3.86 -11.08
CA THR A 99 1.89 -3.79 -10.16
C THR A 99 0.76 -2.96 -10.74
N GLU A 100 -0.46 -3.28 -10.32
CA GLU A 100 -1.64 -2.52 -10.63
C GLU A 100 -1.52 -1.07 -10.15
N ARG A 101 -2.20 -0.17 -10.84
CA ARG A 101 -2.36 1.20 -10.37
C ARG A 101 -3.74 1.36 -9.75
N MET A 102 -3.79 1.63 -8.45
CA MET A 102 -5.04 1.86 -7.69
C MET A 102 -5.72 3.19 -8.04
N ASP A 103 -6.06 3.39 -9.32
CA ASP A 103 -6.94 4.47 -9.80
C ASP A 103 -8.33 3.93 -10.16
N GLU A 104 -9.17 4.75 -10.79
CA GLU A 104 -10.58 4.41 -11.05
C GLU A 104 -10.76 3.08 -11.77
N GLU A 105 -9.84 2.73 -12.68
CA GLU A 105 -9.92 1.46 -13.42
C GLU A 105 -9.69 0.24 -12.52
N PHE A 106 -8.76 0.33 -11.58
CA PHE A 106 -8.51 -0.71 -10.60
C PHE A 106 -9.75 -0.94 -9.72
N PHE A 107 -10.31 0.14 -9.16
CA PHE A 107 -11.53 0.02 -8.35
C PHE A 107 -12.71 -0.51 -9.18
N ALA A 108 -12.86 -0.10 -10.43
CA ALA A 108 -13.91 -0.60 -11.31
C ALA A 108 -13.73 -2.09 -11.67
N SER A 109 -12.49 -2.54 -11.85
CA SER A 109 -12.18 -3.94 -12.19
C SER A 109 -12.39 -4.89 -11.01
N HIS A 110 -12.07 -4.44 -9.79
CA HIS A 110 -12.19 -5.27 -8.57
C HIS A 110 -13.55 -5.16 -7.88
N LEU A 111 -14.19 -3.98 -7.88
CA LEU A 111 -15.45 -3.74 -7.17
C LEU A 111 -16.66 -3.63 -8.11
N GLY A 112 -16.44 -3.79 -9.41
CA GLY A 112 -17.43 -3.60 -10.47
C GLY A 112 -17.55 -2.15 -10.96
N PRO A 113 -18.16 -1.92 -12.14
CA PRO A 113 -18.19 -0.62 -12.78
C PRO A 113 -18.88 0.44 -11.91
N GLY A 114 -18.38 1.67 -11.96
CA GLY A 114 -18.98 2.82 -11.28
C GLY A 114 -18.04 4.00 -11.16
N LYS A 115 -18.48 5.01 -10.41
CA LYS A 115 -17.69 6.21 -10.12
C LYS A 115 -17.09 6.10 -8.73
N PHE A 116 -15.84 6.53 -8.61
CA PHE A 116 -15.10 6.45 -7.36
C PHE A 116 -14.46 7.78 -7.01
N ASP A 117 -14.56 8.16 -5.74
CA ASP A 117 -13.67 9.15 -5.15
C ASP A 117 -12.43 8.41 -4.68
N ILE A 118 -11.24 8.84 -5.11
CA ILE A 118 -9.98 8.17 -4.78
C ILE A 118 -8.99 9.20 -4.26
N MET A 119 -8.55 8.99 -3.03
CA MET A 119 -7.56 9.76 -2.33
C MET A 119 -6.26 8.95 -2.23
N LYS A 120 -5.14 9.63 -2.14
CA LYS A 120 -3.85 8.99 -1.84
C LYS A 120 -2.99 9.88 -0.96
N THR A 121 -1.81 9.38 -0.58
CA THR A 121 -0.70 10.12 0.05
C THR A 121 -0.77 11.64 -0.11
N GLY A 122 -0.61 12.36 1.00
CA GLY A 122 -0.72 13.83 1.04
C GLY A 122 -2.16 14.32 0.82
N GLU A 123 -3.13 13.40 0.98
CA GLU A 123 -4.55 13.63 0.71
C GLU A 123 -4.79 14.17 -0.71
N THR A 124 -4.01 13.72 -1.68
CA THR A 124 -4.20 14.18 -3.05
C THR A 124 -5.39 13.46 -3.69
N VAL A 125 -6.29 14.20 -4.31
CA VAL A 125 -7.35 13.63 -5.16
C VAL A 125 -6.71 12.99 -6.39
N LEU A 126 -6.92 11.70 -6.55
CA LEU A 126 -6.51 10.95 -7.72
C LEU A 126 -7.64 10.82 -8.75
N SER A 127 -8.87 10.61 -8.28
CA SER A 127 -10.10 10.60 -9.08
C SER A 127 -11.28 11.11 -8.24
N GLY A 128 -12.34 11.54 -8.91
CA GLY A 128 -13.57 12.02 -8.29
C GLY A 128 -13.40 13.35 -7.54
N SER A 129 -14.08 13.46 -6.40
CA SER A 129 -14.13 14.64 -5.55
C SER A 129 -13.50 14.39 -4.18
N ARG A 130 -13.07 15.49 -3.54
CA ARG A 130 -12.61 15.49 -2.14
C ARG A 130 -13.76 15.61 -1.13
N GLU A 131 -14.96 16.00 -1.56
CA GLU A 131 -16.07 16.34 -0.66
C GLU A 131 -16.35 15.28 0.40
N GLY A 132 -16.53 14.01 0.00
CA GLY A 132 -16.77 12.92 0.96
C GLY A 132 -15.62 12.67 1.94
N TRP A 133 -14.38 13.02 1.57
CA TRP A 133 -13.20 12.90 2.44
C TRP A 133 -13.17 14.03 3.47
N ASP A 134 -13.46 15.25 3.03
CA ASP A 134 -13.55 16.42 3.92
C ASP A 134 -14.75 16.34 4.85
N ASP A 135 -15.87 15.77 4.39
CA ASP A 135 -17.06 15.50 5.21
C ASP A 135 -16.77 14.48 6.31
N LEU A 136 -16.10 13.37 5.97
CA LEU A 136 -15.64 12.38 6.94
C LEU A 136 -14.70 13.01 7.97
N ARG A 137 -13.74 13.84 7.53
CA ARG A 137 -12.85 14.58 8.45
C ARG A 137 -13.65 15.48 9.39
N ARG A 138 -14.57 16.28 8.88
CA ARG A 138 -15.38 17.19 9.70
C ARG A 138 -16.19 16.41 10.73
N PHE A 139 -16.83 15.32 10.30
CA PHE A 139 -17.56 14.44 11.21
C PHE A 139 -16.66 13.94 12.35
N ILE A 140 -15.48 13.40 12.03
CA ILE A 140 -14.57 12.87 13.06
C ILE A 140 -14.12 13.95 14.04
N LEU A 141 -13.82 15.15 13.56
CA LEU A 141 -13.35 16.26 14.41
C LEU A 141 -14.43 16.86 15.31
N SER A 142 -15.71 16.56 15.08
CA SER A 142 -16.86 17.17 15.77
C SER A 142 -17.74 16.18 16.52
N THR A 143 -17.31 14.91 16.59
CA THR A 143 -18.14 13.81 17.12
C THR A 143 -17.37 13.07 18.21
N ASP A 144 -18.09 12.70 19.27
CA ASP A 144 -17.61 11.83 20.33
C ASP A 144 -17.91 10.37 19.96
N PHE A 145 -16.88 9.53 19.86
CA PHE A 145 -17.02 8.14 19.41
C PHE A 145 -17.08 7.13 20.55
N SER A 146 -17.02 7.59 21.80
CA SER A 146 -17.38 6.75 22.95
C SER A 146 -18.86 6.36 22.94
N ASP A 147 -19.71 7.08 22.17
CA ASP A 147 -21.12 6.79 21.91
C ASP A 147 -21.31 5.81 20.72
N ASP A 148 -22.03 4.70 20.98
CA ASP A 148 -22.29 3.64 19.99
C ASP A 148 -23.09 4.12 18.77
N ALA A 149 -23.99 5.10 18.91
CA ALA A 149 -24.76 5.62 17.78
C ALA A 149 -23.86 6.41 16.80
N ASN A 150 -22.87 7.13 17.34
CA ASN A 150 -21.88 7.84 16.53
C ASN A 150 -20.92 6.87 15.84
N PHE A 151 -20.53 5.80 16.53
CA PHE A 151 -19.77 4.71 15.93
C PHE A 151 -20.55 4.02 14.80
N GLU A 152 -21.84 3.72 15.00
CA GLU A 152 -22.69 3.13 13.96
C GLU A 152 -22.75 4.04 12.73
N GLU A 153 -22.85 5.36 12.91
CA GLU A 153 -22.83 6.32 11.81
C GLU A 153 -21.46 6.39 11.10
N LEU A 154 -20.35 6.25 11.83
CA LEU A 154 -19.02 6.11 11.21
C LEU A 154 -18.92 4.84 10.35
N SER A 155 -19.47 3.73 10.84
CA SER A 155 -19.44 2.43 10.15
C SER A 155 -20.20 2.41 8.82
N LYS A 156 -21.08 3.39 8.58
CA LYS A 156 -21.76 3.60 7.29
C LYS A 156 -20.87 4.33 6.28
N ARG A 157 -19.82 5.00 6.73
CA ARG A 157 -18.94 5.85 5.90
C ARG A 157 -17.56 5.23 5.67
N VAL A 158 -17.11 4.38 6.57
CA VAL A 158 -15.83 3.67 6.51
C VAL A 158 -16.10 2.19 6.64
N ASP A 159 -15.42 1.40 5.83
CA ASP A 159 -15.43 -0.04 5.99
C ASP A 159 -14.54 -0.38 7.20
N ILE A 160 -15.20 -0.72 8.31
CA ILE A 160 -14.50 -0.93 9.59
C ILE A 160 -13.62 -2.17 9.53
N GLU A 161 -14.04 -3.22 8.81
CA GLU A 161 -13.25 -4.45 8.70
C GLU A 161 -11.95 -4.20 7.92
N ASP A 162 -12.07 -3.59 6.73
CA ASP A 162 -10.93 -3.22 5.90
C ASP A 162 -9.99 -2.22 6.60
N PHE A 163 -10.54 -1.17 7.22
CA PHE A 163 -9.72 -0.20 7.94
C PHE A 163 -8.99 -0.85 9.13
N THR A 164 -9.65 -1.75 9.87
CA THR A 164 -9.01 -2.49 10.96
C THR A 164 -7.87 -3.36 10.44
N SER A 165 -8.06 -4.15 9.38
CA SER A 165 -6.97 -4.96 8.81
C SER A 165 -5.81 -4.10 8.30
N TYR A 166 -6.12 -2.96 7.66
CA TYR A 166 -5.15 -2.00 7.15
C TYR A 166 -4.29 -1.37 8.25
N ILE A 167 -4.89 -1.02 9.40
CA ILE A 167 -4.16 -0.53 10.57
C ILE A 167 -3.27 -1.65 11.12
N ILE A 168 -3.83 -2.84 11.34
CA ILE A 168 -3.11 -3.97 11.96
C ILE A 168 -1.88 -4.35 11.12
N VAL A 169 -1.99 -4.45 9.79
CA VAL A 169 -0.86 -4.83 8.94
C VAL A 169 0.26 -3.78 8.97
N ASN A 170 -0.05 -2.49 8.92
CA ASN A 170 0.96 -1.44 8.96
C ASN A 170 1.65 -1.35 10.32
N LEU A 171 0.92 -1.52 11.42
CA LEU A 171 1.48 -1.53 12.77
C LEU A 171 2.33 -2.78 13.00
N CYS A 172 1.83 -3.96 12.64
CA CYS A 172 2.52 -5.23 12.86
C CYS A 172 3.79 -5.34 12.02
N LEU A 173 3.73 -4.93 10.75
CA LEU A 173 4.88 -4.97 9.84
C LEU A 173 5.72 -3.68 9.88
N GLN A 174 5.35 -2.74 10.77
CA GLN A 174 6.09 -1.53 11.11
C GLN A 174 6.47 -0.65 9.91
N ASN A 175 5.49 -0.29 9.08
CA ASN A 175 5.72 0.68 8.01
C ASN A 175 5.98 2.07 8.60
N PHE A 176 7.26 2.47 8.72
CA PHE A 176 7.64 3.73 9.39
C PHE A 176 7.54 4.99 8.52
N ASP A 177 7.17 4.88 7.25
CA ASP A 177 6.86 6.03 6.38
C ASP A 177 5.33 6.18 6.18
N TRP A 178 4.58 5.81 7.23
CA TRP A 178 3.13 5.81 7.34
C TRP A 178 2.76 6.28 8.77
N PRO A 179 1.56 6.85 9.07
CA PRO A 179 0.35 7.01 8.26
C PRO A 179 0.26 8.33 7.48
N HIS A 180 1.25 9.21 7.61
CA HIS A 180 1.26 10.49 6.90
C HIS A 180 1.48 10.33 5.39
N ASN A 181 2.00 9.18 4.97
CA ASN A 181 2.40 8.84 3.61
C ASN A 181 2.10 7.33 3.33
N ASN A 182 2.33 6.87 2.10
CA ASN A 182 2.30 5.47 1.68
C ASN A 182 0.93 4.77 1.80
N TRP A 183 -0.10 5.38 1.20
CA TRP A 183 -1.46 4.82 1.19
C TRP A 183 -2.34 5.33 0.04
N TYR A 184 -3.40 4.55 -0.23
CA TYR A 184 -4.56 4.93 -1.05
C TYR A 184 -5.83 4.72 -0.23
N ALA A 185 -6.87 5.49 -0.55
CA ALA A 185 -8.21 5.26 -0.04
C ALA A 185 -9.21 5.51 -1.18
N GLY A 186 -10.24 4.68 -1.27
CA GLY A 186 -11.27 4.82 -2.30
C GLY A 186 -12.66 4.55 -1.75
N ARG A 187 -13.65 5.21 -2.34
CA ARG A 187 -15.06 4.88 -2.10
C ARG A 187 -15.87 4.96 -3.39
N ARG A 188 -16.90 4.13 -3.49
CA ARG A 188 -17.92 4.25 -4.53
C ARG A 188 -18.82 5.45 -4.25
N VAL A 189 -19.13 6.24 -5.27
CA VAL A 189 -20.04 7.40 -5.14
C VAL A 189 -21.50 6.97 -5.41
N PRO A 190 -22.49 7.52 -4.69
CA PRO A 190 -22.37 8.54 -3.63
C PRO A 190 -22.18 8.00 -2.21
N ASP A 191 -22.65 6.79 -1.94
CA ASP A 191 -22.86 6.29 -0.56
C ASP A 191 -21.95 5.11 -0.18
N GLY A 192 -20.93 4.82 -0.99
CA GLY A 192 -19.97 3.77 -0.69
C GLY A 192 -19.09 4.12 0.50
N LYS A 193 -18.66 3.08 1.21
CA LYS A 193 -17.70 3.20 2.31
C LYS A 193 -16.30 3.45 1.79
N TRP A 194 -15.51 4.21 2.55
CA TRP A 194 -14.08 4.32 2.34
C TRP A 194 -13.38 3.02 2.72
N ILE A 195 -12.58 2.50 1.78
CA ILE A 195 -11.61 1.42 2.00
C ILE A 195 -10.18 1.96 1.83
N PHE A 196 -9.20 1.35 2.49
CA PHE A 196 -7.82 1.81 2.63
C PHE A 196 -6.85 0.72 2.19
N LEU A 197 -5.88 1.11 1.36
CA LEU A 197 -4.98 0.17 0.70
C LEU A 197 -3.52 0.52 1.00
N CYS A 198 -2.74 -0.51 1.34
CA CYS A 198 -1.30 -0.42 1.49
C CYS A 198 -0.62 -0.06 0.16
N TRP A 199 0.38 0.81 0.23
CA TRP A 199 1.20 1.16 -0.92
C TRP A 199 2.57 1.66 -0.45
N ASP A 200 3.63 1.35 -1.20
CA ASP A 200 4.96 1.89 -0.93
C ASP A 200 5.46 1.54 0.48
N SER A 201 5.10 0.35 0.98
CA SER A 201 5.31 -0.05 2.38
C SER A 201 6.71 -0.63 2.65
N GLU A 202 7.68 -0.27 1.82
CA GLU A 202 9.05 -0.77 1.84
C GLU A 202 9.86 -0.43 3.11
N TRP A 203 9.37 0.49 3.93
CA TRP A 203 9.94 0.79 5.25
C TRP A 203 9.45 -0.15 6.35
N GLY A 204 8.64 -1.15 6.02
CA GLY A 204 8.26 -2.23 6.91
C GLY A 204 9.26 -3.39 6.93
N LEU A 205 8.90 -4.47 7.61
CA LEU A 205 9.65 -5.74 7.67
C LEU A 205 11.14 -5.52 8.03
N GLY A 206 11.37 -4.72 9.07
CA GLY A 206 12.69 -4.47 9.64
C GLY A 206 13.66 -3.70 8.73
N TYR A 207 13.16 -2.99 7.71
CA TYR A 207 14.00 -2.11 6.90
C TYR A 207 14.60 -0.99 7.77
N ARG A 208 15.91 -0.80 7.65
CA ARG A 208 16.64 0.29 8.32
C ARG A 208 17.04 1.33 7.28
N HIS A 209 16.37 2.48 7.27
CA HIS A 209 16.65 3.52 6.29
C HIS A 209 18.05 4.13 6.51
N PRO A 210 18.94 4.16 5.49
CA PRO A 210 20.33 4.60 5.65
C PRO A 210 20.50 6.03 6.15
N GLY A 211 19.54 6.91 5.87
CA GLY A 211 19.58 8.32 6.27
C GLY A 211 19.08 8.60 7.69
N LEU A 212 18.64 7.58 8.44
CA LEU A 212 18.08 7.75 9.77
C LEU A 212 19.07 7.39 10.90
N GLY A 213 20.31 6.96 10.59
CA GLY A 213 21.31 6.61 11.60
C GLY A 213 20.81 5.54 12.59
N ASP A 214 21.07 5.74 13.88
CA ASP A 214 20.56 4.90 14.98
C ASP A 214 19.11 5.24 15.41
N ALA A 215 18.35 5.98 14.59
CA ALA A 215 16.97 6.29 14.92
C ALA A 215 16.20 4.99 15.21
N PRO A 216 15.30 4.99 16.21
CA PRO A 216 14.82 3.77 16.84
C PRO A 216 13.99 2.86 15.93
N TYR A 217 13.70 3.27 14.68
CA TYR A 217 12.93 2.52 13.68
C TYR A 217 13.43 1.06 13.53
N GLY A 218 12.65 0.13 14.04
CA GLY A 218 12.98 -1.29 14.12
C GLY A 218 12.01 -2.04 15.03
N PRO A 219 12.26 -3.34 15.26
CA PRO A 219 11.36 -4.22 16.03
C PRO A 219 11.10 -3.76 17.47
N GLU A 220 12.00 -2.94 18.02
CA GLU A 220 11.90 -2.41 19.38
C GLU A 220 10.97 -1.20 19.51
N VAL A 221 10.51 -0.62 18.40
CA VAL A 221 9.55 0.50 18.44
C VAL A 221 8.17 -0.01 18.80
N ASP A 222 7.57 0.60 19.82
CA ASP A 222 6.14 0.47 20.06
C ASP A 222 5.37 1.10 18.87
N PRO A 223 4.68 0.29 18.05
CA PRO A 223 4.01 0.78 16.85
C PRO A 223 2.83 1.70 17.19
N TYR A 224 2.21 1.54 18.36
CA TYR A 224 1.13 2.42 18.82
C TYR A 224 1.68 3.78 19.26
N ALA A 225 2.81 3.82 19.97
CA ALA A 225 3.48 5.07 20.29
C ALA A 225 3.94 5.81 19.02
N PHE A 226 4.41 5.06 18.02
CA PHE A 226 4.74 5.62 16.71
C PHE A 226 3.51 6.23 16.02
N MET A 227 2.38 5.51 15.97
CA MET A 227 1.10 6.02 15.47
C MET A 227 0.66 7.29 16.22
N ASP A 228 0.75 7.30 17.55
CA ASP A 228 0.36 8.44 18.38
C ASP A 228 1.23 9.67 18.12
N SER A 229 2.55 9.49 17.93
CA SER A 229 3.48 10.56 17.58
C SER A 229 3.18 11.26 16.25
N GLY A 230 2.27 10.70 15.43
CA GLY A 230 1.93 11.20 14.10
C GLY A 230 2.63 10.45 12.97
N GLY A 231 3.33 9.36 13.27
CA GLY A 231 4.18 8.60 12.34
C GLY A 231 5.13 9.50 11.57
N ALA A 232 6.20 9.92 12.22
CA ALA A 232 7.21 10.88 11.76
C ALA A 232 6.70 12.33 11.50
N TYR A 233 5.55 12.58 10.86
CA TYR A 233 5.15 13.94 10.42
C TYR A 233 3.64 14.28 10.29
N GLY A 234 2.68 13.41 10.65
CA GLY A 234 1.29 13.54 10.19
C GLY A 234 0.18 13.81 11.22
N ARG A 235 -0.79 14.66 10.83
CA ARG A 235 -2.16 14.74 11.40
C ARG A 235 -3.22 14.28 10.39
N GLY A 236 -2.90 13.27 9.58
CA GLY A 236 -3.76 12.77 8.50
C GLY A 236 -5.04 12.10 8.99
N LEU A 237 -6.02 11.95 8.08
CA LEU A 237 -7.32 11.35 8.40
C LEU A 237 -7.20 9.93 8.97
N THR A 238 -6.28 9.11 8.44
CA THR A 238 -6.01 7.75 8.94
C THR A 238 -5.74 7.71 10.44
N ARG A 239 -4.89 8.61 10.93
CA ARG A 239 -4.60 8.70 12.37
C ARG A 239 -5.85 9.10 13.15
N MET A 240 -6.57 10.13 12.66
CA MET A 240 -7.81 10.59 13.32
C MET A 240 -8.85 9.48 13.41
N LEU A 241 -9.05 8.72 12.32
CA LEU A 241 -9.94 7.57 12.28
C LEU A 241 -9.56 6.50 13.30
N PHE A 242 -8.28 6.14 13.38
CA PHE A 242 -7.83 5.13 14.33
C PHE A 242 -8.12 5.54 15.77
N PHE A 243 -7.79 6.78 16.15
CA PHE A 243 -8.05 7.29 17.50
C PHE A 243 -9.54 7.45 17.80
N ALA A 244 -10.34 7.87 16.82
CA ALA A 244 -11.80 7.90 16.97
C ALA A 244 -12.38 6.51 17.23
N LEU A 245 -11.93 5.49 16.50
CA LEU A 245 -12.46 4.14 16.65
C LEU A 245 -12.07 3.53 18.00
N ILE A 246 -10.82 3.67 18.46
CA ILE A 246 -10.40 3.11 19.76
C ILE A 246 -10.97 3.87 20.97
N ASP A 247 -11.67 4.98 20.76
CA ASP A 247 -12.44 5.66 21.82
C ASP A 247 -13.75 4.91 22.14
N ASN A 248 -14.24 4.08 21.20
CA ASN A 248 -15.41 3.22 21.42
C ASN A 248 -14.99 1.90 22.11
N PRO A 249 -15.58 1.55 23.28
CA PRO A 249 -15.24 0.31 23.99
C PRO A 249 -15.53 -0.97 23.18
N GLY A 250 -16.65 -1.01 22.45
CA GLY A 250 -17.02 -2.15 21.61
C GLY A 250 -16.03 -2.36 20.47
N TYR A 251 -15.60 -1.28 19.81
CA TYR A 251 -14.54 -1.35 18.82
C TYR A 251 -13.20 -1.78 19.42
N CYS A 252 -12.85 -1.33 20.63
CA CYS A 252 -11.63 -1.79 21.30
C CYS A 252 -11.62 -3.31 21.50
N GLU A 253 -12.74 -3.90 21.92
CA GLU A 253 -12.88 -5.35 22.04
C GLU A 253 -12.75 -6.05 20.68
N TYR A 254 -13.45 -5.53 19.66
CA TYR A 254 -13.36 -6.01 18.28
C TYR A 254 -11.93 -5.94 17.72
N TYR A 255 -11.25 -4.81 17.87
CA TYR A 255 -9.88 -4.60 17.41
C TYR A 255 -8.92 -5.61 18.04
N GLN A 256 -9.03 -5.87 19.34
CA GLN A 256 -8.20 -6.89 19.99
C GLN A 256 -8.50 -8.30 19.48
N GLN A 257 -9.76 -8.61 19.14
CA GLN A 257 -10.12 -9.89 18.52
C GLN A 257 -9.51 -10.02 17.13
N GLU A 258 -9.62 -8.99 16.29
CA GLU A 258 -9.03 -8.98 14.94
C GLU A 258 -7.50 -9.05 14.98
N VAL A 259 -6.84 -8.36 15.91
CA VAL A 259 -5.38 -8.51 16.13
C VAL A 259 -5.03 -9.97 16.41
N ARG A 260 -5.73 -10.63 17.33
CA ARG A 260 -5.48 -12.05 17.66
C ARG A 260 -5.77 -12.96 16.46
N LYS A 261 -6.86 -12.72 15.73
CA LYS A 261 -7.25 -13.47 14.53
C LYS A 261 -6.15 -13.37 13.47
N HIS A 262 -5.69 -12.17 13.14
CA HIS A 262 -4.69 -11.99 12.09
C HIS A 262 -3.30 -12.46 12.51
N LEU A 263 -2.88 -12.30 13.77
CA LEU A 263 -1.62 -12.87 14.28
C LEU A 263 -1.59 -14.40 14.22
N ASN A 264 -2.74 -15.07 14.36
CA ASN A 264 -2.88 -16.51 14.16
C ASN A 264 -3.12 -16.92 12.70
N GLY A 265 -3.43 -15.95 11.83
CA GLY A 265 -3.75 -16.09 10.41
C GLY A 265 -2.66 -15.49 9.53
N ALA A 266 -3.03 -14.53 8.68
CA ALA A 266 -2.15 -13.91 7.68
C ALA A 266 -0.81 -13.38 8.24
N LEU A 267 -0.81 -12.84 9.46
CA LEU A 267 0.38 -12.29 10.12
C LEU A 267 1.18 -13.33 10.92
N ALA A 268 0.77 -14.60 10.94
CA ALA A 268 1.60 -15.66 11.51
C ALA A 268 2.93 -15.73 10.76
N THR A 269 4.04 -15.90 11.47
CA THR A 269 5.41 -15.93 10.89
C THR A 269 5.50 -16.86 9.68
N LYS A 270 4.89 -18.04 9.73
CA LYS A 270 4.88 -19.01 8.61
C LYS A 270 4.25 -18.44 7.32
N ASN A 271 3.22 -17.60 7.43
CA ASN A 271 2.49 -17.04 6.30
C ASN A 271 3.22 -15.82 5.72
N ILE A 272 3.78 -14.96 6.57
CA ILE A 272 4.68 -13.89 6.13
C ILE A 272 5.90 -14.48 5.42
N MET A 273 6.54 -15.50 6.02
CA MET A 273 7.72 -16.16 5.43
C MET A 273 7.40 -16.88 4.13
N ARG A 274 6.19 -17.41 3.95
CA ARG A 274 5.72 -17.98 2.68
C ARG A 274 5.79 -16.93 1.57
N HIS A 275 5.28 -15.72 1.80
CA HIS A 275 5.36 -14.64 0.81
C HIS A 275 6.80 -14.18 0.58
N ILE A 276 7.59 -13.98 1.65
CA ILE A 276 9.01 -13.62 1.52
C ILE A 276 9.75 -14.64 0.65
N HIS A 277 9.60 -15.94 0.91
CA HIS A 277 10.25 -16.98 0.13
C HIS A 277 9.75 -17.00 -1.31
N ARG A 278 8.42 -16.88 -1.54
CA ARG A 278 7.85 -16.78 -2.88
C ARG A 278 8.52 -15.69 -3.70
N HIS A 279 8.50 -14.43 -3.25
CA HIS A 279 9.07 -13.34 -4.04
C HIS A 279 10.59 -13.40 -4.12
N ARG A 280 11.29 -13.80 -3.05
CA ARG A 280 12.74 -14.03 -3.07
C ARG A 280 13.11 -15.01 -4.18
N ASP A 281 12.46 -16.17 -4.18
CA ASP A 281 12.77 -17.25 -5.12
C ASP A 281 12.40 -16.85 -6.56
N THR A 282 11.29 -16.13 -6.75
CA THR A 282 10.90 -15.62 -8.08
C THR A 282 11.95 -14.68 -8.69
N ILE A 283 12.62 -13.83 -7.90
CA ILE A 283 13.56 -12.85 -8.43
C ILE A 283 15.04 -13.22 -8.28
N ALA A 284 15.36 -14.34 -7.62
CA ALA A 284 16.71 -14.65 -7.14
C ALA A 284 17.76 -14.60 -8.26
N SER A 285 17.50 -15.24 -9.39
CA SER A 285 18.45 -15.29 -10.51
C SER A 285 18.62 -13.91 -11.18
N ASP A 286 17.53 -13.20 -11.41
CA ASP A 286 17.57 -11.92 -12.11
C ASP A 286 18.18 -10.81 -11.25
N ILE A 287 17.93 -10.84 -9.92
CA ILE A 287 18.52 -9.86 -9.01
C ILE A 287 20.02 -10.08 -8.85
N GLU A 288 20.49 -11.34 -8.85
CA GLU A 288 21.92 -11.66 -8.84
C GLU A 288 22.62 -11.11 -10.09
N LEU A 289 22.01 -11.27 -11.27
CA LEU A 289 22.51 -10.71 -12.53
C LEU A 289 22.53 -9.18 -12.49
N GLU A 290 21.48 -8.55 -11.97
CA GLU A 290 21.43 -7.09 -11.83
C GLU A 290 22.54 -6.57 -10.91
N TYR A 291 22.77 -7.21 -9.76
CA TYR A 291 23.80 -6.78 -8.81
C TYR A 291 25.20 -6.92 -9.41
N LYS A 292 25.49 -8.04 -10.07
CA LYS A 292 26.73 -8.26 -10.82
C LYS A 292 26.94 -7.18 -11.88
N ALA A 293 25.91 -6.83 -12.65
CA ALA A 293 26.00 -5.83 -13.71
C ALA A 293 26.18 -4.39 -13.19
N ARG A 294 25.67 -4.09 -11.98
CA ARG A 294 25.76 -2.77 -11.36
C ARG A 294 26.99 -2.58 -10.46
N GLY A 295 27.76 -3.64 -10.21
CA GLY A 295 28.96 -3.59 -9.38
C GLY A 295 28.69 -3.36 -7.90
N TYR A 296 27.56 -3.88 -7.40
CA TYR A 296 27.25 -3.90 -5.96
C TYR A 296 28.01 -5.01 -5.23
#